data_AF-A0A2E7LT08-F1
#
_entry.id   AF-A0A2E7LT08-F1
#
_cell.length_a   1.000
_cell.length_b   1.000
_cell.length_c   1.000
_cell.angle_alpha   90.00
_cell.angle_beta   90.00
_cell.angle_gamma   90.00
#
_symmetry.space_group_name_H-M   'P 1'
#
loop_
_entity.id
_entity.type
_entity.pdbx_description
1 polymer ?
#
loop_
_entity_poly.entity_id
_entity_poly.type
_entity_poly.pdbx_seq_one_letter_code
_entity_poly.pdbx_strand_id
1 'polypeptide(L)'
;MRKIILSGRMIVLIFFLVMSLVAISPKPFAEGLEITNIEENSSAEFAGIGEGEKLISINNKQILSFNDLNDLNLNYGSIIDVETSDSNYQLIYTGEFGFELDEQKTSNIQKGLDLVGGVRVVLKPTMDLTEEQVIDTLDLLEKRLNVFGVSDLTIRNSQDLEGTNYIIIEIAGANKEDVLNLVSTKGVFEAKIGQDVVFTGGKDIKSVCRSVECAGIPAQNGCYPTEEGYQCRNFFRVDISPESAERHGSLTDKLSVNNGYLDKKLDLFLDGELISSLFISENLKGSRTTSFTIQGSGDGISEEEAISNSLEQMKEMQTLLISGSLPYEVTV
;
A
#
# COMPACT_ATOMS: atom_id res chain seq x y z
N MET A 1 -16.87 39.76 49.12
CA MET A 1 -16.25 39.10 47.95
C MET A 1 -16.02 40.03 46.75
N ARG A 2 -16.98 40.87 46.31
CA ARG A 2 -16.80 41.76 45.13
C ARG A 2 -15.57 42.69 45.15
N LYS A 3 -15.13 43.20 46.31
CA LYS A 3 -13.96 44.10 46.40
C LYS A 3 -12.60 43.41 46.23
N ILE A 4 -12.53 42.08 46.37
CA ILE A 4 -11.28 41.31 46.20
C ILE A 4 -11.02 41.05 44.72
N ILE A 5 -12.08 40.81 43.94
CA ILE A 5 -12.03 40.50 42.51
C ILE A 5 -11.68 41.74 41.65
N LEU A 6 -12.00 42.95 42.13
CA LEU A 6 -11.70 44.22 41.45
C LEU A 6 -10.40 44.89 41.90
N SER A 7 -9.55 44.22 42.68
CA SER A 7 -8.23 44.78 43.02
C SER A 7 -7.27 44.63 41.83
N GLY A 8 -6.47 45.67 41.54
CA GLY A 8 -5.60 45.68 40.35
C GLY A 8 -4.64 44.48 40.24
N ARG A 9 -4.18 43.94 41.38
CA ARG A 9 -3.36 42.71 41.41
C ARG A 9 -4.12 41.46 40.95
N MET A 10 -5.40 41.40 41.29
CA MET A 10 -6.27 40.25 40.99
C MET A 10 -6.71 40.26 39.52
N ILE A 11 -6.90 41.45 38.94
CA ILE A 11 -7.14 41.63 37.50
C ILE A 11 -5.93 41.16 36.68
N VAL A 12 -4.70 41.50 37.08
CA VAL A 12 -3.49 41.02 36.40
C VAL A 12 -3.37 39.49 36.49
N LEU A 13 -3.67 38.90 37.66
CA LEU A 13 -3.65 37.45 37.82
C LEU A 13 -4.70 36.75 36.96
N ILE A 14 -5.95 37.25 36.94
CA ILE A 14 -7.00 36.74 36.06
C ILE A 14 -6.59 36.86 34.59
N PHE A 15 -5.99 37.98 34.19
CA PHE A 15 -5.51 38.19 32.83
C PHE A 15 -4.51 37.11 32.40
N PHE A 16 -3.48 36.85 33.22
CA PHE A 16 -2.51 35.79 32.94
C PHE A 16 -3.12 34.39 32.97
N LEU A 17 -4.10 34.14 33.83
CA LEU A 17 -4.79 32.84 33.91
C LEU A 17 -5.64 32.59 32.66
N VAL A 18 -6.36 33.61 32.19
CA VAL A 18 -7.11 33.55 30.92
C VAL A 18 -6.15 33.42 29.74
N MET A 19 -5.04 34.16 29.72
CA MET A 19 -4.05 34.03 28.65
C MET A 19 -3.41 32.63 28.64
N SER A 20 -3.18 32.04 29.81
CA SER A 20 -2.69 30.66 29.92
C SER A 20 -3.71 29.64 29.42
N LEU A 21 -5.00 29.83 29.73
CA LEU A 21 -6.08 28.99 29.23
C LEU A 21 -6.21 29.08 27.71
N VAL A 22 -6.10 30.28 27.14
CA VAL A 22 -6.11 30.49 25.68
C VAL A 22 -4.84 29.94 25.02
N ALA A 23 -3.68 30.03 25.66
CA ALA A 23 -2.44 29.45 25.16
C ALA A 23 -2.43 27.92 25.22
N ILE A 24 -3.10 27.33 26.22
CA ILE A 24 -3.26 25.88 26.35
C ILE A 24 -4.33 25.38 25.39
N SER A 25 -5.45 26.10 25.25
CA SER A 25 -6.61 25.71 24.44
C SER A 25 -7.09 26.86 23.53
N PRO A 26 -6.42 27.09 22.40
CA PRO A 26 -6.78 28.18 21.49
C PRO A 26 -8.10 27.94 20.73
N LYS A 27 -8.57 26.68 20.66
CA LYS A 27 -9.83 26.28 20.00
C LYS A 27 -10.70 25.41 20.93
N PRO A 28 -11.33 25.99 21.96
CA PRO A 28 -12.07 25.23 22.98
C PRO A 28 -13.39 24.62 22.48
N PHE A 29 -13.81 24.95 21.25
CA PHE A 29 -15.03 24.46 20.60
C PHE A 29 -14.73 23.73 19.28
N ALA A 30 -13.51 23.22 19.13
CA ALA A 30 -13.18 22.37 17.99
C ALA A 30 -13.87 21.01 18.17
N GLU A 31 -14.71 20.63 17.21
CA GLU A 31 -15.47 19.38 17.22
C GLU A 31 -15.26 18.63 15.90
N GLY A 32 -15.33 17.30 15.97
CA GLY A 32 -15.10 16.39 14.86
C GLY A 32 -13.75 15.70 14.92
N LEU A 33 -13.53 14.80 13.97
CA LEU A 33 -12.30 14.05 13.82
C LEU A 33 -11.41 14.73 12.76
N GLU A 34 -10.12 14.82 13.06
CA GLU A 34 -9.09 15.33 12.16
C GLU A 34 -8.18 14.18 11.74
N ILE A 35 -7.80 14.16 10.47
CA ILE A 35 -6.83 13.21 9.94
C ILE A 35 -5.45 13.67 10.40
N THR A 36 -4.84 12.93 11.32
CA THR A 36 -3.59 13.35 11.96
C THR A 36 -2.35 12.76 11.33
N ASN A 37 -2.48 11.62 10.68
CA ASN A 37 -1.41 10.90 10.05
C ASN A 37 -1.97 10.16 8.84
N ILE A 38 -1.19 10.11 7.76
CA ILE A 38 -1.51 9.29 6.60
C ILE A 38 -0.47 8.19 6.52
N GLU A 39 -0.93 6.95 6.47
CA GLU A 39 -0.04 5.82 6.33
C GLU A 39 0.61 5.85 4.96
N GLU A 40 1.94 5.77 4.91
CA GLU A 40 2.69 5.69 3.67
C GLU A 40 2.25 4.46 2.86
N ASN A 41 2.14 4.65 1.55
CA ASN A 41 1.74 3.64 0.57
C ASN A 41 0.35 3.04 0.80
N SER A 42 -0.54 3.76 1.48
CA SER A 42 -1.92 3.37 1.74
C SER A 42 -2.91 3.87 0.68
N SER A 43 -4.13 3.32 0.66
CA SER A 43 -5.21 3.80 -0.22
C SER A 43 -5.48 5.31 -0.04
N ALA A 44 -5.36 5.82 1.18
CA ALA A 44 -5.56 7.23 1.51
C ALA A 44 -4.51 8.14 0.89
N GLU A 45 -3.23 7.77 1.00
CA GLU A 45 -2.12 8.51 0.39
C GLU A 45 -2.30 8.57 -1.13
N PHE A 46 -2.61 7.44 -1.77
CA PHE A 46 -2.79 7.39 -3.22
C PHE A 46 -4.04 8.13 -3.71
N ALA A 47 -5.06 8.28 -2.86
CA ALA A 47 -6.21 9.12 -3.15
C ALA A 47 -5.91 10.62 -2.99
N GLY A 48 -4.78 10.97 -2.37
CA GLY A 48 -4.35 12.35 -2.16
C GLY A 48 -5.03 13.02 -0.97
N ILE A 49 -5.50 12.25 0.01
CA ILE A 49 -5.93 12.78 1.31
C ILE A 49 -4.71 13.49 1.94
N GLY A 50 -4.94 14.63 2.59
CA GLY A 50 -3.93 15.40 3.31
C GLY A 50 -4.07 15.32 4.83
N GLU A 51 -2.94 15.43 5.54
CA GLU A 51 -2.92 15.61 6.99
C GLU A 51 -3.54 16.96 7.38
N GLY A 52 -4.29 16.98 8.48
CA GLY A 52 -5.00 18.14 9.01
C GLY A 52 -6.39 18.35 8.40
N GLU A 53 -6.78 17.54 7.42
CA GLU A 53 -8.14 17.54 6.88
C GLU A 53 -9.14 17.06 7.93
N LYS A 54 -10.29 17.72 8.01
CA LYS A 54 -11.37 17.31 8.91
C LYS A 54 -12.22 16.25 8.22
N LEU A 55 -12.41 15.09 8.85
CA LEU A 55 -13.34 14.08 8.36
C LEU A 55 -14.79 14.57 8.55
N ILE A 56 -15.58 14.51 7.49
CA ILE A 56 -16.99 14.92 7.49
C ILE A 56 -17.90 13.70 7.40
N SER A 57 -17.69 12.83 6.41
CA SER A 57 -18.54 11.66 6.19
C SER A 57 -17.81 10.50 5.52
N ILE A 58 -18.30 9.28 5.75
CA ILE A 58 -17.88 8.07 5.02
C ILE A 58 -19.14 7.41 4.45
N ASN A 59 -19.18 7.13 3.15
CA ASN A 59 -20.35 6.61 2.42
C ASN A 59 -21.64 7.41 2.71
N ASN A 60 -21.53 8.75 2.70
CA ASN A 60 -22.60 9.71 3.03
C ASN A 60 -23.11 9.65 4.48
N LYS A 61 -22.46 8.88 5.37
CA LYS A 61 -22.77 8.86 6.80
C LYS A 61 -21.85 9.83 7.52
N GLN A 62 -22.45 10.82 8.16
CA GLN A 62 -21.71 11.85 8.89
C GLN A 62 -20.94 11.23 10.06
N ILE A 63 -19.66 11.60 10.19
CA ILE A 63 -18.77 11.16 11.26
C ILE A 63 -18.41 12.37 12.12
N LEU A 64 -18.88 12.38 13.37
CA LEU A 64 -18.60 13.44 14.34
C LEU A 64 -17.68 12.94 15.46
N SER A 65 -17.70 11.63 15.73
CA SER A 65 -16.95 10.97 16.79
C SER A 65 -16.55 9.55 16.37
N PHE A 66 -15.61 8.95 17.10
CA PHE A 66 -15.20 7.55 16.87
C PHE A 66 -16.37 6.55 16.96
N ASN A 67 -17.41 6.86 17.74
CA ASN A 67 -18.58 5.99 17.83
C ASN A 67 -19.33 5.86 16.51
N ASP A 68 -19.33 6.91 15.68
CA ASP A 68 -20.04 6.92 14.40
C ASP A 68 -19.41 5.97 13.38
N LEU A 69 -18.11 5.64 13.56
CA LEU A 69 -17.38 4.68 12.73
C LEU A 69 -17.86 3.23 12.94
N ASN A 70 -18.28 2.88 14.16
CA ASN A 70 -18.77 1.53 14.47
C ASN A 70 -20.05 1.17 13.73
N ASP A 71 -20.81 2.19 13.33
CA ASP A 71 -22.07 2.00 12.62
C ASP A 71 -21.88 2.04 11.09
N LEU A 72 -20.64 2.01 10.59
CA LEU A 72 -20.34 1.86 9.17
C LEU A 72 -20.37 0.38 8.80
N ASN A 73 -21.20 0.03 7.82
CA ASN A 73 -21.22 -1.31 7.25
C ASN A 73 -20.34 -1.34 6.00
N LEU A 74 -19.03 -1.49 6.21
CA LEU A 74 -18.03 -1.51 5.13
C LEU A 74 -17.65 -2.94 4.81
N ASN A 75 -17.68 -3.27 3.53
CA ASN A 75 -17.25 -4.58 3.05
C ASN A 75 -15.80 -4.47 2.60
N TYR A 76 -14.97 -5.47 2.96
CA TYR A 76 -13.61 -5.56 2.44
C TYR A 76 -13.63 -5.53 0.90
N GLY A 77 -12.73 -4.74 0.31
CA GLY A 77 -12.60 -4.49 -1.12
C GLY A 77 -13.65 -3.56 -1.75
N SER A 78 -14.59 -3.04 -0.97
CA SER A 78 -15.51 -2.01 -1.48
C SER A 78 -14.79 -0.68 -1.72
N ILE A 79 -15.29 0.07 -2.71
CA ILE A 79 -14.93 1.48 -2.86
C ILE A 79 -15.77 2.26 -1.86
N ILE A 80 -15.11 3.05 -1.03
CA ILE A 80 -15.76 3.93 -0.05
C ILE A 80 -15.55 5.40 -0.44
N ASP A 81 -16.60 6.20 -0.30
CA ASP A 81 -16.52 7.65 -0.47
C ASP A 81 -16.18 8.30 0.87
N VAL A 82 -15.09 9.07 0.93
CA VAL A 82 -14.62 9.77 2.13
C VAL A 82 -14.65 11.27 1.87
N GLU A 83 -15.57 11.96 2.54
CA GLU A 83 -15.72 13.40 2.45
C GLU A 83 -14.96 14.08 3.60
N THR A 84 -14.09 15.02 3.26
CA THR A 84 -13.33 15.84 4.20
C THR A 84 -13.63 17.33 4.04
N SER A 85 -13.00 18.17 4.85
CA SER A 85 -13.07 19.64 4.71
C SER A 85 -12.57 20.16 3.38
N ASP A 86 -11.72 19.39 2.70
CA ASP A 86 -10.96 19.86 1.54
C ASP A 86 -11.53 19.30 0.24
N SER A 87 -11.86 18.00 0.22
CA SER A 87 -12.39 17.33 -0.97
C SER A 87 -13.21 16.07 -0.62
N ASN A 88 -13.72 15.40 -1.65
CA ASN A 88 -14.26 14.06 -1.56
C ASN A 88 -13.30 13.08 -2.25
N TYR A 89 -13.00 11.97 -1.59
CA TYR A 89 -12.03 10.96 -2.01
C TYR A 89 -12.69 9.59 -2.13
N GLN A 90 -12.10 8.73 -2.96
CA GLN A 90 -12.54 7.35 -3.12
C GLN A 90 -11.40 6.40 -2.78
N LEU A 91 -11.65 5.49 -1.84
CA LEU A 91 -10.64 4.56 -1.32
C LEU A 91 -11.07 3.10 -1.56
N ILE A 92 -10.11 2.21 -1.78
CA ILE A 92 -10.34 0.76 -1.65
C ILE A 92 -10.22 0.41 -0.17
N TYR A 93 -11.32 -0.02 0.45
CA TYR A 93 -11.31 -0.44 1.84
C TYR A 93 -10.67 -1.82 1.97
N THR A 94 -9.56 -1.93 2.70
CA THR A 94 -8.81 -3.20 2.87
C THR A 94 -8.76 -3.61 4.35
N GLY A 95 -9.81 -3.30 5.09
CA GLY A 95 -9.88 -3.46 6.55
C GLY A 95 -9.41 -2.23 7.32
N GLU A 96 -8.58 -1.40 6.69
CA GLU A 96 -8.10 -0.12 7.22
C GLU A 96 -8.36 1.00 6.21
N PHE A 97 -8.40 2.24 6.69
CA PHE A 97 -8.61 3.43 5.85
C PHE A 97 -7.31 3.97 5.25
N GLY A 98 -6.16 3.66 5.84
CA GLY A 98 -4.87 4.23 5.47
C GLY A 98 -4.56 5.59 6.12
N PHE A 99 -5.33 5.98 7.15
CA PHE A 99 -5.11 7.20 7.89
C PHE A 99 -5.55 7.06 9.34
N GLU A 100 -4.90 7.80 10.24
CA GLU A 100 -5.27 7.90 11.63
C GLU A 100 -6.19 9.10 11.87
N LEU A 101 -7.18 8.90 12.74
CA LEU A 101 -8.07 9.95 13.20
C LEU A 101 -7.73 10.28 14.65
N ASP A 102 -7.78 11.57 14.98
CA ASP A 102 -7.78 12.05 16.37
C ASP A 102 -8.96 13.01 16.56
N GLU A 103 -9.40 13.17 17.80
CA GLU A 103 -10.29 14.27 18.14
C GLU A 103 -9.57 15.58 17.85
N GLN A 104 -10.25 16.57 17.25
CA GLN A 104 -9.66 17.87 17.01
C GLN A 104 -8.96 18.39 18.27
N LYS A 105 -7.65 18.66 18.16
CA LYS A 105 -6.83 19.04 19.30
C LYS A 105 -7.35 20.34 19.92
N THR A 106 -8.01 20.21 21.05
CA THR A 106 -8.37 21.36 21.90
C THR A 106 -7.16 21.85 22.70
N SER A 107 -6.02 21.15 22.68
CA SER A 107 -4.81 21.46 23.46
C SER A 107 -3.51 21.02 22.77
N ASN A 108 -2.38 21.66 23.10
CA ASN A 108 -1.04 21.40 22.52
C ASN A 108 -0.26 20.24 23.19
N ILE A 109 -0.92 19.31 23.89
CA ILE A 109 -0.25 18.26 24.69
C ILE A 109 -0.25 16.93 23.92
N GLN A 110 0.93 16.33 23.69
CA GLN A 110 1.11 15.03 23.04
C GLN A 110 1.25 13.89 24.07
N LYS A 111 0.78 12.67 23.75
CA LYS A 111 0.87 11.45 24.59
C LYS A 111 1.50 10.29 23.80
N GLY A 112 2.17 9.36 24.49
CA GLY A 112 2.96 8.28 23.90
C GLY A 112 2.26 6.92 23.75
N LEU A 113 2.83 6.09 22.86
CA LEU A 113 2.32 4.85 22.25
C LEU A 113 3.27 3.69 22.63
N ASP A 114 2.88 2.71 23.47
CA ASP A 114 3.89 1.80 24.05
C ASP A 114 3.45 0.34 24.30
N LEU A 115 2.60 -0.31 23.47
CA LEU A 115 2.20 -1.72 23.72
C LEU A 115 1.79 -2.56 22.47
N VAL A 116 2.42 -2.39 21.29
CA VAL A 116 1.89 -2.97 20.04
C VAL A 116 2.27 -4.45 19.79
N GLY A 117 3.33 -4.98 20.41
CA GLY A 117 3.81 -6.34 20.06
C GLY A 117 4.34 -6.40 18.61
N GLY A 118 4.98 -7.51 18.20
CA GLY A 118 5.66 -7.56 16.91
C GLY A 118 6.15 -8.93 16.45
N VAL A 119 6.64 -8.96 15.21
CA VAL A 119 7.18 -10.12 14.51
C VAL A 119 8.69 -9.94 14.33
N ARG A 120 9.46 -11.01 14.58
CA ARG A 120 10.89 -11.09 14.32
C ARG A 120 11.17 -12.15 13.28
N VAL A 121 11.81 -11.76 12.18
CA VAL A 121 12.26 -12.63 11.09
C VAL A 121 13.78 -12.62 11.03
N VAL A 122 14.38 -13.78 10.79
CA VAL A 122 15.83 -13.93 10.61
C VAL A 122 16.04 -14.55 9.25
N LEU A 123 16.81 -13.89 8.39
CA LEU A 123 17.09 -14.33 7.04
C LEU A 123 18.57 -14.69 6.92
N LYS A 124 18.84 -15.80 6.24
CA LYS A 124 20.16 -16.27 5.87
C LYS A 124 20.32 -16.14 4.34
N PRO A 125 21.30 -15.36 3.85
CA PRO A 125 21.67 -15.33 2.45
C PRO A 125 22.16 -16.71 1.96
N THR A 126 21.84 -17.06 0.72
CA THR A 126 22.30 -18.33 0.10
C THR A 126 23.77 -18.33 -0.31
N MET A 127 24.44 -17.16 -0.26
CA MET A 127 25.85 -17.00 -0.59
C MET A 127 26.53 -16.00 0.37
N ASP A 128 27.86 -16.04 0.42
CA ASP A 128 28.64 -15.04 1.13
C ASP A 128 28.52 -13.68 0.42
N LEU A 129 28.38 -12.63 1.22
CA LEU A 129 28.07 -11.28 0.74
C LEU A 129 29.20 -10.32 1.04
N THR A 130 29.44 -9.40 0.10
CA THR A 130 30.24 -8.20 0.37
C THR A 130 29.45 -7.21 1.22
N GLU A 131 30.13 -6.27 1.88
CA GLU A 131 29.45 -5.22 2.65
C GLU A 131 28.48 -4.40 1.80
N GLU A 132 28.84 -4.10 0.55
CA GLU A 132 27.99 -3.39 -0.41
C GLU A 132 26.72 -4.19 -0.74
N GLN A 133 26.85 -5.50 -0.99
CA GLN A 133 25.69 -6.37 -1.28
C GLN A 133 24.75 -6.52 -0.08
N VAL A 134 25.30 -6.51 1.14
CA VAL A 134 24.49 -6.48 2.36
C VAL A 134 23.70 -5.18 2.39
N ILE A 135 24.35 -4.02 2.24
CA ILE A 135 23.70 -2.71 2.28
C ILE A 135 22.59 -2.61 1.23
N ASP A 136 22.87 -2.95 -0.03
CA ASP A 136 21.88 -2.93 -1.11
C ASP A 136 20.65 -3.79 -0.79
N THR A 137 20.87 -4.92 -0.11
CA THR A 137 19.78 -5.82 0.28
C THR A 137 18.99 -5.29 1.46
N LEU A 138 19.65 -4.67 2.44
CA LEU A 138 18.98 -4.01 3.55
C LEU A 138 18.10 -2.87 3.03
N ASP A 139 18.63 -2.01 2.16
CA ASP A 139 17.93 -0.88 1.57
C ASP A 139 16.71 -1.34 0.74
N LEU A 140 16.85 -2.43 0.00
CA LEU A 140 15.76 -3.00 -0.78
C LEU A 140 14.68 -3.64 0.10
N LEU A 141 15.06 -4.37 1.15
CA LEU A 141 14.12 -4.96 2.10
C LEU A 141 13.37 -3.89 2.89
N GLU A 142 14.06 -2.84 3.33
CA GLU A 142 13.46 -1.66 3.96
C GLU A 142 12.44 -1.01 3.02
N LYS A 143 12.86 -0.68 1.79
CA LYS A 143 11.96 -0.12 0.77
C LYS A 143 10.74 -1.00 0.55
N ARG A 144 10.92 -2.33 0.45
CA ARG A 144 9.83 -3.28 0.21
C ARG A 144 8.82 -3.29 1.34
N LEU A 145 9.28 -3.33 2.59
CA LEU A 145 8.42 -3.33 3.77
C LEU A 145 7.69 -1.99 3.94
N ASN A 146 8.38 -0.86 3.73
CA ASN A 146 7.74 0.46 3.74
C ASN A 146 6.67 0.57 2.65
N VAL A 147 6.95 0.10 1.44
CA VAL A 147 5.98 0.07 0.33
C VAL A 147 4.78 -0.85 0.63
N PHE A 148 4.94 -1.86 1.48
CA PHE A 148 3.83 -2.68 1.93
C PHE A 148 2.97 -2.00 3.02
N GLY A 149 3.44 -0.89 3.59
CA GLY A 149 2.77 -0.17 4.67
C GLY A 149 3.28 -0.53 6.07
N VAL A 150 4.51 -1.02 6.18
CA VAL A 150 5.15 -1.29 7.46
C VAL A 150 6.06 -0.12 7.83
N SER A 151 5.72 0.65 8.85
CA SER A 151 6.46 1.88 9.23
C SER A 151 7.43 1.69 10.41
N ASP A 152 7.07 0.86 11.39
CA ASP A 152 7.87 0.60 12.60
C ASP A 152 8.71 -0.68 12.47
N LEU A 153 9.74 -0.60 11.63
CA LEU A 153 10.66 -1.71 11.38
C LEU A 153 12.09 -1.39 11.82
N THR A 154 12.80 -2.42 12.26
CA THR A 154 14.25 -2.37 12.47
C THR A 154 14.92 -3.52 11.73
N ILE A 155 15.92 -3.19 10.90
CA ILE A 155 16.69 -4.17 10.12
C ILE A 155 18.15 -4.07 10.53
N ARG A 156 18.77 -5.22 10.84
CA ARG A 156 20.17 -5.29 11.27
C ARG A 156 20.88 -6.47 10.63
N ASN A 157 22.13 -6.29 10.23
CA ASN A 157 23.02 -7.40 9.89
C ASN A 157 23.73 -7.92 11.15
N SER A 158 23.88 -9.23 11.27
CA SER A 158 24.63 -9.92 12.30
C SER A 158 25.47 -11.03 11.68
N GLN A 159 26.70 -11.22 12.17
CA GLN A 159 27.54 -12.35 11.77
C GLN A 159 27.62 -13.36 12.90
N ASP A 160 27.59 -14.65 12.56
CA ASP A 160 27.91 -15.71 13.52
C ASP A 160 29.43 -15.88 13.68
N LEU A 161 29.83 -16.84 14.53
CA LEU A 161 31.23 -17.16 14.78
C LEU A 161 31.92 -17.83 13.59
N GLU A 162 31.16 -18.32 12.62
CA GLU A 162 31.63 -18.95 11.38
C GLU A 162 31.78 -17.91 10.25
N GLY A 163 31.34 -16.67 10.47
CA GLY A 163 31.37 -15.56 9.51
C GLY A 163 30.13 -15.48 8.61
N THR A 164 29.10 -16.30 8.86
CA THR A 164 27.84 -16.29 8.11
C THR A 164 27.05 -15.04 8.46
N ASN A 165 26.61 -14.29 7.43
CA ASN A 165 25.74 -13.13 7.62
C ASN A 165 24.28 -13.55 7.86
N TYR A 166 23.60 -12.80 8.72
CA TYR A 166 22.19 -12.93 9.04
C TYR A 166 21.54 -11.55 9.02
N ILE A 167 20.42 -11.43 8.33
CA ILE A 167 19.60 -10.21 8.32
C ILE A 167 18.46 -10.43 9.30
N ILE A 168 18.40 -9.62 10.35
CA ILE A 168 17.38 -9.68 11.39
C ILE A 168 16.43 -8.51 11.16
N ILE A 169 15.14 -8.82 11.01
CA ILE A 169 14.06 -7.85 10.78
C ILE A 169 13.09 -7.97 11.94
N GLU A 170 12.84 -6.87 12.65
CA GLU A 170 11.85 -6.78 13.71
C GLU A 170 10.80 -5.73 13.34
N ILE A 171 9.53 -6.11 13.38
CA ILE A 171 8.40 -5.29 12.91
C ILE A 171 7.34 -5.24 14.01
N ALA A 172 6.85 -4.06 14.35
CA ALA A 172 5.72 -3.91 15.25
C ALA A 172 4.38 -4.14 14.51
N GLY A 173 3.43 -4.85 15.13
CA GLY A 173 2.03 -4.93 14.68
C GLY A 173 1.74 -5.67 13.37
N ALA A 174 2.73 -6.15 12.62
CA ALA A 174 2.50 -6.82 11.33
C ALA A 174 2.16 -8.32 11.46
N ASN A 175 1.45 -8.87 10.46
CA ASN A 175 1.25 -10.30 10.31
C ASN A 175 2.56 -11.00 9.91
N LYS A 176 2.85 -12.14 10.55
CA LYS A 176 4.07 -12.92 10.29
C LYS A 176 4.09 -13.49 8.87
N GLU A 177 2.97 -13.97 8.35
CA GLU A 177 2.90 -14.65 7.06
C GLU A 177 3.14 -13.69 5.90
N ASP A 178 2.47 -12.54 5.91
CA ASP A 178 2.60 -11.49 4.90
C ASP A 178 4.05 -10.97 4.85
N VAL A 179 4.64 -10.70 6.02
CA VAL A 179 6.04 -10.28 6.11
C VAL A 179 6.96 -11.36 5.55
N LEU A 180 6.73 -12.62 5.91
CA LEU A 180 7.55 -13.75 5.47
C LEU A 180 7.53 -13.88 3.94
N ASN A 181 6.36 -13.82 3.32
CA ASN A 181 6.19 -13.91 1.87
C ASN A 181 6.95 -12.79 1.16
N LEU A 182 6.86 -11.56 1.67
CA LEU A 182 7.53 -10.41 1.06
C LEU A 182 9.06 -10.45 1.16
N VAL A 183 9.60 -10.87 2.31
CA VAL A 183 11.06 -10.84 2.52
C VAL A 183 11.77 -12.08 1.98
N SER A 184 11.06 -13.20 1.82
CA SER A 184 11.61 -14.44 1.25
C SER A 184 11.56 -14.47 -0.28
N THR A 185 10.64 -13.72 -0.89
CA THR A 185 10.50 -13.65 -2.35
C THR A 185 11.64 -12.83 -2.96
N LYS A 186 12.30 -13.34 -4.00
CA LYS A 186 13.35 -12.59 -4.68
C LYS A 186 12.72 -11.43 -5.46
N GLY A 187 11.64 -11.67 -6.19
CA GLY A 187 10.85 -10.64 -6.85
C GLY A 187 11.35 -10.31 -8.28
N VAL A 188 12.00 -11.25 -8.96
CA VAL A 188 12.41 -11.11 -10.36
C VAL A 188 11.17 -11.21 -11.24
N PHE A 189 10.64 -10.05 -11.61
CA PHE A 189 9.50 -9.96 -12.51
C PHE A 189 9.94 -9.78 -13.96
N GLU A 190 9.43 -10.60 -14.87
CA GLU A 190 9.68 -10.51 -16.31
C GLU A 190 8.37 -10.65 -17.12
N ALA A 191 8.12 -9.72 -18.02
CA ALA A 191 7.06 -9.85 -19.02
C ALA A 191 7.67 -10.26 -20.37
N LYS A 192 7.20 -11.36 -20.96
CA LYS A 192 7.75 -11.96 -22.18
C LYS A 192 6.71 -12.13 -23.27
N ILE A 193 7.14 -12.01 -24.53
CA ILE A 193 6.34 -12.41 -25.70
C ILE A 193 7.08 -13.54 -26.39
N GLY A 194 6.63 -14.77 -26.18
CA GLY A 194 7.41 -15.96 -26.53
C GLY A 194 8.66 -16.06 -25.65
N GLN A 195 9.85 -15.89 -26.23
CA GLN A 195 11.12 -15.96 -25.49
C GLN A 195 11.75 -14.59 -25.24
N ASP A 196 11.20 -13.53 -25.84
CA ASP A 196 11.77 -12.19 -25.76
C ASP A 196 11.21 -11.42 -24.56
N VAL A 197 12.08 -10.87 -23.73
CA VAL A 197 11.70 -10.03 -22.58
C VAL A 197 11.30 -8.64 -23.06
N VAL A 198 10.07 -8.25 -22.73
CA VAL A 198 9.50 -6.92 -23.01
C VAL A 198 9.96 -5.92 -21.95
N PHE A 199 9.69 -6.22 -20.68
CA PHE A 199 10.05 -5.38 -19.54
C PHE A 199 10.27 -6.20 -18.27
N THR A 200 11.02 -5.61 -17.34
CA THR A 200 11.40 -6.20 -16.05
C THR A 200 11.01 -5.30 -14.88
N GLY A 201 10.63 -5.92 -13.75
CA GLY A 201 10.32 -5.20 -12.51
C GLY A 201 11.52 -4.43 -11.96
N GLY A 202 11.28 -3.33 -11.24
CA GLY A 202 12.32 -2.46 -10.64
C GLY A 202 13.12 -1.60 -11.62
N LYS A 203 13.34 -2.05 -12.87
CA LYS A 203 14.12 -1.31 -13.88
C LYS A 203 13.26 -0.61 -14.92
N ASP A 204 12.36 -1.36 -15.56
CA ASP A 204 11.59 -0.86 -16.70
C ASP A 204 10.25 -0.25 -16.29
N ILE A 205 9.72 -0.63 -15.12
CA ILE A 205 8.46 -0.10 -14.56
C ILE A 205 8.71 1.28 -13.96
N LYS A 206 7.89 2.26 -14.35
CA LYS A 206 7.93 3.66 -13.89
C LYS A 206 6.94 3.95 -12.79
N SER A 207 5.75 3.38 -12.87
CA SER A 207 4.72 3.51 -11.84
C SER A 207 3.86 2.28 -11.79
N VAL A 208 3.35 1.99 -10.60
CA VAL A 208 2.36 0.94 -10.34
C VAL A 208 1.17 1.61 -9.69
N CYS A 209 0.00 1.52 -10.31
CA CYS A 209 -1.21 2.14 -9.79
C CYS A 209 -1.75 1.38 -8.59
N ARG A 210 -2.14 2.12 -7.56
CA ARG A 210 -2.76 1.62 -6.33
C ARG A 210 -4.08 2.31 -5.97
N SER A 211 -4.49 3.33 -6.72
CA SER A 211 -5.75 4.03 -6.51
C SER A 211 -6.94 3.30 -7.16
N VAL A 212 -8.15 3.62 -6.70
CA VAL A 212 -9.42 3.06 -7.21
C VAL A 212 -9.62 3.24 -8.72
N GLU A 213 -9.00 4.25 -9.32
CA GLU A 213 -9.18 4.59 -10.73
C GLU A 213 -8.56 3.54 -11.66
N CYS A 214 -7.53 2.84 -11.18
CA CYS A 214 -6.76 1.91 -11.99
C CYS A 214 -6.23 0.69 -11.23
N ALA A 215 -6.77 0.40 -10.05
CA ALA A 215 -6.51 -0.82 -9.30
C ALA A 215 -7.75 -1.28 -8.51
N GLY A 216 -7.82 -2.58 -8.21
CA GLY A 216 -8.87 -3.17 -7.38
C GLY A 216 -9.57 -4.35 -8.04
N ILE A 217 -10.79 -4.64 -7.58
CA ILE A 217 -11.64 -5.69 -8.15
C ILE A 217 -12.56 -5.05 -9.21
N PRO A 218 -12.71 -5.62 -10.42
CA PRO A 218 -13.62 -5.09 -11.42
C PRO A 218 -15.06 -5.00 -10.89
N ALA A 219 -15.67 -3.83 -10.97
CA ALA A 219 -17.04 -3.59 -10.48
C ALA A 219 -18.09 -4.49 -11.16
N GLN A 220 -17.82 -5.00 -12.36
CA GLN A 220 -18.67 -5.94 -13.08
C GLN A 220 -17.96 -7.28 -13.22
N ASN A 221 -18.58 -8.35 -12.72
CA ASN A 221 -18.04 -9.71 -12.78
C ASN A 221 -16.62 -9.82 -12.19
N GLY A 222 -16.30 -9.03 -11.15
CA GLY A 222 -15.04 -9.13 -10.44
C GLY A 222 -14.95 -10.44 -9.67
N CYS A 223 -16.02 -10.77 -8.94
CA CYS A 223 -16.18 -12.01 -8.19
C CYS A 223 -17.24 -12.92 -8.81
N TYR A 224 -17.01 -14.22 -8.75
CA TYR A 224 -17.96 -15.24 -9.19
C TYR A 224 -17.81 -16.53 -8.39
N PRO A 225 -18.90 -17.29 -8.20
CA PRO A 225 -18.85 -18.58 -7.53
C PRO A 225 -18.11 -19.62 -8.40
N THR A 226 -17.36 -20.50 -7.75
CA THR A 226 -16.69 -21.68 -8.33
C THR A 226 -17.24 -22.96 -7.70
N GLU A 227 -16.78 -24.14 -8.13
CA GLU A 227 -17.22 -25.40 -7.52
C GLU A 227 -16.75 -25.54 -6.05
N GLU A 228 -15.65 -24.89 -5.69
CA GLU A 228 -15.00 -24.99 -4.37
C GLU A 228 -15.16 -23.73 -3.50
N GLY A 229 -15.88 -22.71 -3.97
CA GLY A 229 -16.10 -21.47 -3.23
C GLY A 229 -16.38 -20.27 -4.13
N TYR A 230 -15.58 -19.22 -3.99
CA TYR A 230 -15.60 -18.01 -4.80
C TYR A 230 -14.21 -17.70 -5.33
N GLN A 231 -14.16 -17.06 -6.50
CA GLN A 231 -12.96 -16.49 -7.08
C GLN A 231 -13.22 -15.03 -7.43
N CYS A 232 -12.28 -14.16 -7.04
CA CYS A 232 -12.32 -12.73 -7.32
C CYS A 232 -11.10 -12.32 -8.13
N ARG A 233 -11.34 -11.73 -9.29
CA ARG A 233 -10.29 -11.13 -10.12
C ARG A 233 -9.90 -9.77 -9.56
N ASN A 234 -8.61 -9.49 -9.56
CA ASN A 234 -8.06 -8.15 -9.34
C ASN A 234 -7.43 -7.64 -10.63
N PHE A 235 -7.22 -6.33 -10.69
CA PHE A 235 -6.43 -5.71 -11.72
C PHE A 235 -5.68 -4.51 -11.16
N PHE A 236 -4.58 -4.15 -11.79
CA PHE A 236 -3.94 -2.86 -11.58
C PHE A 236 -3.16 -2.41 -12.82
N ARG A 237 -3.04 -1.10 -13.02
CA ARG A 237 -2.25 -0.53 -14.11
C ARG A 237 -0.78 -0.41 -13.73
N VAL A 238 0.11 -0.72 -14.66
CA VAL A 238 1.54 -0.44 -14.59
C VAL A 238 1.95 0.41 -15.78
N ASP A 239 2.83 1.38 -15.54
CA ASP A 239 3.44 2.17 -16.59
C ASP A 239 4.90 1.75 -16.74
N ILE A 240 5.34 1.56 -17.98
CA ILE A 240 6.69 1.15 -18.35
C ILE A 240 7.43 2.26 -19.09
N SER A 241 8.75 2.12 -19.12
CA SER A 241 9.66 3.00 -19.84
C SER A 241 9.36 3.07 -21.36
N PRO A 242 9.61 4.21 -22.02
CA PRO A 242 9.51 4.32 -23.47
C PRO A 242 10.34 3.28 -24.22
N GLU A 243 11.51 2.92 -23.71
CA GLU A 243 12.38 1.89 -24.28
C GLU A 243 11.69 0.53 -24.28
N SER A 244 10.98 0.20 -23.20
CA SER A 244 10.21 -1.05 -23.13
C SER A 244 8.97 -1.03 -24.02
N ALA A 245 8.31 0.12 -24.16
CA ALA A 245 7.21 0.30 -25.09
C ALA A 245 7.66 0.12 -26.56
N GLU A 246 8.88 0.58 -26.90
CA GLU A 246 9.48 0.35 -28.22
C GLU A 246 9.78 -1.14 -28.45
N ARG A 247 10.33 -1.84 -27.45
CA ARG A 247 10.54 -3.30 -27.50
C ARG A 247 9.21 -4.03 -27.70
N HIS A 248 8.19 -3.68 -26.93
CA HIS A 248 6.85 -4.24 -27.06
C HIS A 248 6.32 -4.08 -28.49
N GLY A 249 6.29 -2.85 -29.02
CA GLY A 249 5.83 -2.57 -30.37
C GLY A 249 6.60 -3.34 -31.43
N SER A 250 7.93 -3.40 -31.32
CA SER A 250 8.80 -4.12 -32.26
C SER A 250 8.59 -5.63 -32.26
N LEU A 251 8.20 -6.21 -31.12
CA LEU A 251 7.87 -7.63 -30.99
C LEU A 251 6.48 -7.91 -31.53
N THR A 252 5.48 -7.09 -31.17
CA THR A 252 4.09 -7.29 -31.59
C THR A 252 3.88 -7.04 -33.08
N ASP A 253 4.62 -6.11 -33.70
CA ASP A 253 4.53 -5.81 -35.14
C ASP A 253 4.76 -7.05 -36.03
N LYS A 254 5.57 -8.00 -35.55
CA LYS A 254 5.93 -9.24 -36.25
C LYS A 254 4.88 -10.35 -36.10
N LEU A 255 3.91 -10.19 -35.20
CA LEU A 255 2.95 -11.22 -34.85
C LEU A 255 1.77 -11.25 -35.82
N SER A 256 1.23 -12.44 -36.08
CA SER A 256 0.01 -12.57 -36.86
C SER A 256 -1.24 -12.31 -36.00
N VAL A 257 -2.32 -11.87 -36.65
CA VAL A 257 -3.60 -11.60 -35.98
C VAL A 257 -4.54 -12.77 -36.21
N ASN A 258 -5.15 -13.28 -35.14
CA ASN A 258 -6.16 -14.34 -35.16
C ASN A 258 -7.30 -13.99 -34.20
N ASN A 259 -8.53 -13.89 -34.72
CA ASN A 259 -9.75 -13.60 -33.96
C ASN A 259 -9.64 -12.35 -33.06
N GLY A 260 -9.05 -11.27 -33.57
CA GLY A 260 -8.92 -9.99 -32.85
C GLY A 260 -7.77 -9.92 -31.84
N TYR A 261 -6.95 -10.98 -31.74
CA TYR A 261 -5.77 -11.04 -30.87
C TYR A 261 -4.52 -11.43 -31.67
N LEU A 262 -3.34 -11.14 -31.12
CA LEU A 262 -2.08 -11.61 -31.65
C LEU A 262 -1.88 -13.11 -31.36
N ASP A 263 -1.14 -13.78 -32.25
CA ASP A 263 -0.85 -15.21 -32.15
C ASP A 263 0.02 -15.60 -30.93
N LYS A 264 0.71 -14.64 -30.32
CA LYS A 264 1.40 -14.79 -29.05
C LYS A 264 0.75 -13.96 -27.94
N LYS A 265 0.97 -14.44 -26.72
CA LYS A 265 0.55 -13.81 -25.48
C LYS A 265 1.69 -13.02 -24.84
N LEU A 266 1.32 -12.13 -23.94
CA LEU A 266 2.23 -11.51 -22.99
C LEU A 266 2.22 -12.36 -21.72
N ASP A 267 3.29 -13.13 -21.52
CA ASP A 267 3.47 -14.03 -20.39
C ASP A 267 4.21 -13.29 -19.28
N LEU A 268 3.62 -13.27 -18.08
CA LEU A 268 4.18 -12.63 -16.89
C LEU A 268 4.80 -13.70 -16.00
N PHE A 269 6.06 -13.49 -15.64
CA PHE A 269 6.82 -14.39 -14.78
C PHE A 269 7.22 -13.68 -13.50
N LEU A 270 7.16 -14.39 -12.37
CA LEU A 270 7.72 -13.98 -11.10
C LEU A 270 8.67 -15.08 -10.61
N ASP A 271 9.93 -14.74 -10.38
CA ASP A 271 10.98 -15.69 -9.97
C ASP A 271 11.09 -16.93 -10.89
N GLY A 272 10.79 -16.73 -12.17
CA GLY A 272 10.83 -17.77 -13.21
C GLY A 272 9.55 -18.60 -13.34
N GLU A 273 8.58 -18.43 -12.45
CA GLU A 273 7.27 -19.08 -12.52
C GLU A 273 6.27 -18.25 -13.32
N LEU A 274 5.51 -18.90 -14.20
CA LEU A 274 4.47 -18.25 -15.00
C LEU A 274 3.27 -17.94 -14.10
N ILE A 275 3.03 -16.65 -13.82
CA ILE A 275 1.92 -16.20 -12.96
C ILE A 275 0.68 -15.82 -13.77
N SER A 276 0.85 -15.34 -15.00
CA SER A 276 -0.27 -14.90 -15.83
C SER A 276 0.11 -14.91 -17.31
N SER A 277 -0.89 -15.08 -18.18
CA SER A 277 -0.69 -15.13 -19.63
C SER A 277 -1.81 -14.37 -20.33
N LEU A 278 -1.48 -13.17 -20.83
CA LEU A 278 -2.44 -12.18 -21.31
C LEU A 278 -2.53 -12.22 -22.84
N PHE A 279 -3.75 -12.26 -23.37
CA PHE A 279 -3.94 -12.07 -24.80
C PHE A 279 -3.63 -10.61 -25.18
N ILE A 280 -2.90 -10.43 -26.28
CA ILE A 280 -2.58 -9.11 -26.81
C ILE A 280 -3.58 -8.81 -27.92
N SER A 281 -4.37 -7.75 -27.77
CA SER A 281 -5.36 -7.35 -28.78
C SER A 281 -4.68 -6.84 -30.07
N GLU A 282 -5.32 -7.02 -31.23
CA GLU A 282 -4.79 -6.64 -32.54
C GLU A 282 -4.42 -5.15 -32.64
N ASN A 283 -5.11 -4.29 -31.89
CA ASN A 283 -4.85 -2.85 -31.83
C ASN A 283 -3.51 -2.49 -31.15
N LEU A 284 -2.91 -3.41 -30.40
CA LEU A 284 -1.60 -3.24 -29.77
C LEU A 284 -0.44 -3.69 -30.69
N LYS A 285 -0.75 -4.19 -31.90
CA LYS A 285 0.24 -4.55 -32.90
C LYS A 285 1.06 -3.33 -33.34
N GLY A 286 2.38 -3.37 -33.13
CA GLY A 286 3.26 -2.24 -33.43
C GLY A 286 3.05 -1.03 -32.52
N SER A 287 2.15 -1.12 -31.53
CA SER A 287 1.85 -0.01 -30.63
C SER A 287 2.94 0.14 -29.57
N ARG A 288 3.33 1.40 -29.36
CA ARG A 288 4.29 1.85 -28.34
C ARG A 288 3.55 2.32 -27.09
N THR A 289 2.62 1.49 -26.61
CA THR A 289 1.86 1.78 -25.40
C THR A 289 2.77 1.63 -24.18
N THR A 290 2.75 2.61 -23.29
CA THR A 290 3.53 2.58 -22.03
C THR A 290 2.70 2.09 -20.84
N SER A 291 1.38 1.97 -20.96
CA SER A 291 0.47 1.59 -19.87
C SER A 291 -0.13 0.21 -20.11
N PHE A 292 -0.02 -0.69 -19.14
CA PHE A 292 -0.55 -2.05 -19.20
C PHE A 292 -1.40 -2.36 -17.97
N THR A 293 -2.41 -3.21 -18.12
CA THR A 293 -3.18 -3.73 -16.99
C THR A 293 -2.75 -5.15 -16.70
N ILE A 294 -2.27 -5.38 -15.48
CA ILE A 294 -2.01 -6.71 -14.94
C ILE A 294 -3.30 -7.20 -14.28
N GLN A 295 -3.62 -8.48 -14.46
CA GLN A 295 -4.77 -9.14 -13.83
C GLN A 295 -4.27 -10.34 -13.02
N GLY A 296 -4.86 -10.50 -11.85
CA GLY A 296 -4.69 -11.65 -10.98
C GLY A 296 -6.04 -12.12 -10.44
N SER A 297 -6.02 -13.11 -9.57
CA SER A 297 -7.23 -13.61 -8.91
C SER A 297 -6.89 -14.22 -7.56
N GLY A 298 -7.79 -14.05 -6.59
CA GLY A 298 -7.76 -14.76 -5.32
C GLY A 298 -9.00 -15.64 -5.17
N ASP A 299 -8.81 -16.79 -4.53
CA ASP A 299 -9.86 -17.75 -4.22
C ASP A 299 -10.19 -17.72 -2.73
N GLY A 300 -11.40 -18.09 -2.36
CA GLY A 300 -11.85 -18.17 -0.97
C GLY A 300 -13.11 -19.02 -0.84
N ILE A 301 -13.40 -19.50 0.38
CA ILE A 301 -14.60 -20.30 0.65
C ILE A 301 -15.85 -19.41 0.56
N SER A 302 -15.72 -18.14 0.95
CA SER A 302 -16.73 -17.10 0.80
C SER A 302 -16.30 -16.02 -0.20
N GLU A 303 -17.27 -15.23 -0.68
CA GLU A 303 -16.98 -14.07 -1.54
C GLU A 303 -16.07 -13.05 -0.81
N GLU A 304 -16.34 -12.78 0.47
CA GLU A 304 -15.55 -11.85 1.29
C GLU A 304 -14.09 -12.31 1.44
N GLU A 305 -13.88 -13.61 1.68
CA GLU A 305 -12.54 -14.20 1.76
C GLU A 305 -11.82 -14.14 0.40
N ALA A 306 -12.52 -14.45 -0.70
CA ALA A 306 -11.95 -14.37 -2.04
C ALA A 306 -11.56 -12.92 -2.41
N ILE A 307 -12.37 -11.93 -2.00
CA ILE A 307 -12.06 -10.50 -2.15
C ILE A 307 -10.79 -10.16 -1.36
N SER A 308 -10.71 -10.57 -0.09
CA SER A 308 -9.54 -10.34 0.76
C SER A 308 -8.27 -10.90 0.14
N ASN A 309 -8.28 -12.20 -0.19
CA ASN A 309 -7.12 -12.88 -0.76
C ASN A 309 -6.71 -12.28 -2.10
N SER A 310 -7.68 -11.86 -2.93
CA SER A 310 -7.40 -11.24 -4.23
C SER A 310 -6.72 -9.88 -4.07
N LEU A 311 -7.15 -9.06 -3.12
CA LEU A 311 -6.54 -7.74 -2.87
C LEU A 311 -5.18 -7.85 -2.17
N GLU A 312 -5.01 -8.83 -1.28
CA GLU A 312 -3.73 -9.12 -0.65
C GLU A 312 -2.67 -9.52 -1.68
N GLN A 313 -2.98 -10.50 -2.54
CA GLN A 313 -2.09 -10.90 -3.65
C GLN A 313 -1.79 -9.73 -4.60
N MET A 314 -2.79 -8.87 -4.86
CA MET A 314 -2.59 -7.66 -5.65
C MET A 314 -1.59 -6.72 -4.97
N LYS A 315 -1.75 -6.46 -3.67
CA LYS A 315 -0.87 -5.60 -2.87
C LYS A 315 0.55 -6.14 -2.83
N GLU A 316 0.72 -7.46 -2.64
CA GLU A 316 2.02 -8.15 -2.71
C GLU A 316 2.68 -7.94 -4.07
N MET A 317 1.97 -8.23 -5.16
CA MET A 317 2.50 -8.07 -6.52
C MET A 317 2.90 -6.62 -6.80
N GLN A 318 2.06 -5.66 -6.45
CA GLN A 318 2.39 -4.23 -6.60
C GLN A 318 3.66 -3.87 -5.80
N THR A 319 3.80 -4.39 -4.59
CA THR A 319 4.97 -4.16 -3.72
C THR A 319 6.25 -4.72 -4.35
N LEU A 320 6.20 -5.94 -4.89
CA LEU A 320 7.34 -6.56 -5.57
C LEU A 320 7.75 -5.77 -6.82
N LEU A 321 6.78 -5.30 -7.60
CA LEU A 321 7.04 -4.50 -8.81
C LEU A 321 7.65 -3.12 -8.51
N ILE A 322 7.23 -2.46 -7.43
CA ILE A 322 7.73 -1.14 -6.98
C ILE A 322 9.12 -1.27 -6.34
N SER A 323 9.28 -2.23 -5.44
CA SER A 323 10.54 -2.43 -4.71
C SER A 323 11.64 -2.92 -5.66
N GLY A 324 11.32 -3.86 -6.54
CA GLY A 324 12.26 -4.54 -7.42
C GLY A 324 12.76 -5.86 -6.84
N SER A 325 13.69 -6.49 -7.55
CA SER A 325 14.20 -7.82 -7.21
C SER A 325 15.42 -7.80 -6.30
N LEU A 326 15.48 -8.72 -5.34
CA LEU A 326 16.67 -8.95 -4.52
C LEU A 326 17.85 -9.41 -5.40
N PRO A 327 19.08 -8.95 -5.09
CA PRO A 327 20.27 -9.34 -5.85
C PRO A 327 20.57 -10.85 -5.75
N TYR A 328 20.14 -11.51 -4.67
CA TYR A 328 20.32 -12.93 -4.41
C TYR A 328 19.14 -13.51 -3.60
N GLU A 329 19.09 -14.84 -3.49
CA GLU A 329 18.07 -15.54 -2.72
C GLU A 329 18.40 -15.54 -1.22
N VAL A 330 17.37 -15.38 -0.40
CA VAL A 330 17.44 -15.45 1.06
C VAL A 330 16.54 -16.58 1.55
N THR A 331 16.99 -17.30 2.57
CA THR A 331 16.24 -18.36 3.24
C THR A 331 15.90 -17.94 4.65
N VAL A 332 14.70 -18.28 5.12
CA VAL A 332 14.24 -17.99 6.48
C VAL A 332 14.62 -19.12 7.42
#